data_AF-A0A3P6TB49-F1
#
_entry.id   AF-A0A3P6TB49-F1
#
_cell.length_a   1.000
_cell.length_b   1.000
_cell.length_c   1.000
_cell.angle_alpha   90.00
_cell.angle_beta   90.00
_cell.angle_gamma   90.00
#
_symmetry.space_group_name_H-M   'P 1'
#
loop_
_entity.id
_entity.type
_entity.pdbx_description
1 polymer ?
#
loop_
_entity_poly.entity_id
_entity_poly.type
_entity_poly.pdbx_seq_one_letter_code
_entity_poly.pdbx_strand_id
1 'polypeptide(L)'
;MASQENDENAEKLLDKAMALFRFLQEKDVFEKYYKQHMARRLLLDKSISDDMERMMISKLKTECGCHFTLKLENMFRDKELWTTQATAFKDYSENFLRGENMVDISVRVLTAGIWPTQSVPVCILPPVCEHAFT
;
A
#
# COMPACT_ATOMS: atom_id res chain seq x y z
N MET A 1 -7.54 -23.20 4.55
CA MET A 1 -8.93 -23.26 5.03
C MET A 1 -9.30 -22.03 5.86
N ALA A 2 -8.63 -21.72 6.99
CA ALA A 2 -8.95 -20.52 7.78
C ALA A 2 -8.82 -19.17 7.03
N SER A 3 -7.80 -19.02 6.17
CA SER A 3 -7.64 -17.79 5.36
C SER A 3 -8.74 -17.60 4.32
N GLN A 4 -9.23 -18.70 3.73
CA GLN A 4 -10.29 -18.69 2.72
C GLN A 4 -11.65 -18.32 3.32
N GLU A 5 -11.96 -18.82 4.51
CA GLU A 5 -13.16 -18.45 5.25
C GLU A 5 -13.14 -16.97 5.67
N ASN A 6 -11.96 -16.45 6.04
CA ASN A 6 -11.79 -15.03 6.34
C ASN A 6 -12.00 -14.14 5.10
N ASP A 7 -11.49 -14.55 3.94
CA ASP A 7 -11.65 -13.82 2.67
C ASP A 7 -13.11 -13.83 2.18
N GLU A 8 -13.82 -14.96 2.28
CA GLU A 8 -15.25 -15.02 1.94
C GLU A 8 -16.11 -14.12 2.84
N ASN A 9 -15.77 -14.04 4.13
CA ASN A 9 -16.45 -13.16 5.07
C ASN A 9 -16.13 -11.69 4.79
N ALA A 10 -14.87 -11.39 4.43
CA ALA A 10 -14.44 -10.06 4.04
C ALA A 10 -15.17 -9.61 2.76
N GLU A 11 -15.26 -10.45 1.74
CA GLU A 11 -15.99 -10.15 0.49
C GLU A 11 -17.46 -9.79 0.77
N LYS A 12 -18.17 -10.61 1.56
CA LYS A 12 -19.56 -10.32 1.96
C LYS A 12 -19.69 -8.99 2.70
N LEU A 13 -18.69 -8.62 3.50
CA LEU A 13 -18.66 -7.33 4.20
C LEU A 13 -18.44 -6.17 3.22
N LEU A 14 -17.54 -6.33 2.25
CA LEU A 14 -17.31 -5.34 1.19
C LEU A 14 -18.59 -5.10 0.38
N ASP A 15 -19.34 -6.14 0.02
CA ASP A 15 -20.61 -5.99 -0.69
C ASP A 15 -21.64 -5.18 0.11
N LYS A 16 -21.77 -5.47 1.40
CA LYS A 16 -22.65 -4.70 2.30
C LYS A 16 -22.18 -3.24 2.42
N ALA A 17 -20.89 -3.01 2.53
CA ALA A 17 -20.32 -1.66 2.58
C ALA A 17 -20.58 -0.89 1.28
N MET A 18 -20.45 -1.55 0.12
CA MET A 18 -20.73 -0.96 -1.19
C MET A 18 -22.20 -0.61 -1.36
N ALA A 19 -23.12 -1.44 -0.81
CA ALA A 19 -24.54 -1.11 -0.79
C ALA A 19 -24.82 0.21 -0.06
N LEU A 20 -24.15 0.45 1.07
CA LEU A 20 -24.23 1.73 1.80
C LEU A 20 -23.55 2.87 1.04
N PHE A 21 -22.38 2.61 0.46
CA PHE A 21 -21.60 3.60 -0.30
C PHE A 21 -22.39 4.18 -1.48
N ARG A 22 -23.27 3.41 -2.13
CA ARG A 22 -24.14 3.91 -3.20
C ARG A 22 -25.01 5.10 -2.76
N PHE A 23 -25.48 5.10 -1.53
CA PHE A 23 -26.30 6.17 -0.95
C PHE A 23 -25.47 7.37 -0.47
N LEU A 24 -24.15 7.26 -0.40
CA LEU A 24 -23.28 8.36 -0.01
C LEU A 24 -23.27 9.46 -1.07
N GLN A 25 -23.52 10.70 -0.65
CA GLN A 25 -23.51 11.87 -1.54
C GLN A 25 -22.09 12.41 -1.76
N GLU A 26 -21.32 12.61 -0.69
CA GLU A 26 -19.98 13.18 -0.72
C GLU A 26 -18.90 12.12 -1.02
N LYS A 27 -18.93 11.58 -2.24
CA LYS A 27 -18.00 10.51 -2.67
C LYS A 27 -16.55 10.98 -2.82
N ASP A 28 -16.33 12.25 -3.11
CA ASP A 28 -15.01 12.90 -3.18
C ASP A 28 -14.32 12.97 -1.80
N VAL A 29 -15.10 13.26 -0.76
CA VAL A 29 -14.64 13.23 0.64
C VAL A 29 -14.26 11.81 1.03
N PHE A 30 -15.09 10.82 0.69
CA PHE A 30 -14.75 9.41 0.88
C PHE A 30 -13.46 9.03 0.15
N GLU A 31 -13.31 9.41 -1.13
CA GLU A 31 -12.12 9.10 -1.92
C GLU A 31 -10.85 9.62 -1.23
N LYS A 32 -10.89 10.85 -0.72
CA LYS A 32 -9.77 11.46 0.00
C LYS A 32 -9.33 10.63 1.21
N TYR A 33 -10.26 10.23 2.07
CA TYR A 33 -9.94 9.43 3.25
C TYR A 33 -9.56 8.00 2.88
N TYR A 34 -10.26 7.39 1.92
CA TYR A 34 -9.95 6.04 1.45
C TYR A 34 -8.52 5.96 0.90
N LYS A 35 -8.09 6.94 0.07
CA LYS A 35 -6.71 7.05 -0.42
C LYS A 35 -5.71 7.09 0.73
N GLN A 36 -5.95 7.90 1.77
CA GLN A 36 -5.07 8.00 2.94
C GLN A 36 -4.97 6.69 3.72
N HIS A 37 -6.10 6.01 3.95
CA HIS A 37 -6.12 4.76 4.70
C HIS A 37 -5.49 3.61 3.90
N MET A 38 -5.79 3.50 2.61
CA MET A 38 -5.18 2.52 1.73
C MET A 38 -3.66 2.70 1.67
N ALA A 39 -3.18 3.93 1.47
CA ALA A 39 -1.75 4.22 1.48
C ALA A 39 -1.06 3.73 2.77
N ARG A 40 -1.66 4.01 3.94
CA ARG A 40 -1.13 3.52 5.23
C ARG A 40 -1.11 2.00 5.33
N ARG A 41 -2.16 1.31 4.86
CA ARG A 41 -2.19 -0.16 4.87
C ARG A 41 -1.11 -0.76 3.97
N LEU A 42 -0.97 -0.25 2.75
CA LEU A 42 0.03 -0.74 1.78
C LEU A 42 1.47 -0.45 2.25
N LEU A 43 1.74 0.71 2.83
CA LEU A 43 3.09 1.08 3.30
C LEU A 43 3.52 0.37 4.59
N LEU A 44 2.56 -0.14 5.37
CA LEU A 44 2.82 -0.84 6.63
C LEU A 44 2.58 -2.34 6.54
N ASP A 45 2.27 -2.86 5.33
CA ASP A 45 1.87 -4.25 5.08
C ASP A 45 0.76 -4.75 6.03
N LYS A 46 -0.23 -3.88 6.30
CA LYS A 46 -1.39 -4.17 7.17
C LYS A 46 -2.66 -4.51 6.40
N SER A 47 -2.54 -4.83 5.12
CA SER A 47 -3.65 -5.32 4.32
C SER A 47 -3.99 -6.77 4.70
N ILE A 48 -5.28 -7.10 4.75
CA ILE A 48 -5.74 -8.47 5.07
C ILE A 48 -5.30 -9.43 3.95
N SER A 49 -5.52 -9.02 2.71
CA SER A 49 -5.15 -9.73 1.50
C SER A 49 -5.05 -8.75 0.34
N ASP A 50 -4.11 -9.00 -0.56
CA ASP A 50 -3.95 -8.24 -1.80
C ASP A 50 -5.18 -8.41 -2.72
N ASP A 51 -5.80 -9.59 -2.71
CA ASP A 51 -7.00 -9.87 -3.50
C ASP A 51 -8.18 -9.04 -3.02
N MET A 52 -8.32 -8.85 -1.70
CA MET A 52 -9.37 -8.01 -1.12
C MET A 52 -9.20 -6.52 -1.46
N GLU A 53 -7.96 -6.02 -1.47
CA GLU A 53 -7.69 -4.63 -1.88
C GLU A 53 -8.02 -4.43 -3.37
N ARG A 54 -7.63 -5.37 -4.25
CA ARG A 54 -7.98 -5.32 -5.68
C ARG A 54 -9.48 -5.42 -5.91
N MET A 55 -10.15 -6.31 -5.17
CA MET A 55 -11.59 -6.48 -5.24
C MET A 55 -12.32 -5.18 -4.87
N MET A 56 -11.90 -4.52 -3.80
CA MET A 56 -12.48 -3.24 -3.40
C MET A 56 -12.22 -2.14 -4.44
N ILE A 57 -11.01 -2.05 -5.02
CA ILE A 57 -10.73 -1.13 -6.14
C ILE A 57 -11.67 -1.41 -7.31
N SER A 58 -11.86 -2.68 -7.69
CA SER A 58 -12.74 -3.07 -8.79
C SER A 58 -14.19 -2.65 -8.54
N LYS A 59 -14.72 -2.92 -7.34
CA LYS A 59 -16.08 -2.50 -6.95
C LYS A 59 -16.23 -0.97 -6.98
N LEU A 60 -15.25 -0.21 -6.47
CA LEU A 60 -15.26 1.26 -6.56
C LEU A 60 -15.20 1.76 -8.00
N LYS A 61 -14.44 1.09 -8.88
CA LYS A 61 -14.33 1.44 -10.30
C LYS A 61 -15.65 1.23 -11.02
N THR A 62 -16.37 0.15 -10.72
CA THR A 62 -17.72 -0.10 -11.26
C THR A 62 -18.70 0.98 -10.85
N GLU A 63 -18.68 1.42 -9.59
CA GLU A 63 -19.64 2.42 -9.08
C GLU A 63 -19.30 3.86 -9.46
N CYS A 64 -18.02 4.23 -9.56
CA CYS A 64 -17.58 5.63 -9.70
C CYS A 64 -16.72 5.90 -10.95
N GLY A 65 -16.38 4.87 -11.72
CA GLY A 65 -15.56 4.97 -12.92
C GLY A 65 -14.06 5.02 -12.66
N CYS A 66 -13.29 4.96 -13.74
CA CYS A 66 -11.82 4.85 -13.71
C CYS A 66 -11.10 6.08 -13.13
N HIS A 67 -11.69 7.28 -13.27
CA HIS A 67 -11.08 8.49 -12.74
C HIS A 67 -10.98 8.45 -11.21
N PHE A 68 -12.01 7.91 -10.55
CA PHE A 68 -12.08 7.76 -9.10
C PHE A 68 -11.01 6.82 -8.55
N THR A 69 -10.73 5.73 -9.27
CA THR A 69 -9.81 4.68 -8.80
C THR A 69 -8.38 4.83 -9.31
N LEU A 70 -8.11 5.75 -10.25
CA LEU A 70 -6.81 5.89 -10.91
C LEU A 70 -5.62 5.94 -9.93
N LYS A 71 -5.73 6.70 -8.85
CA LYS A 71 -4.66 6.79 -7.84
C LYS A 71 -4.55 5.51 -7.01
N LEU A 72 -5.67 4.86 -6.69
CA LEU A 72 -5.68 3.60 -5.95
C LEU A 72 -4.99 2.48 -6.76
N GLU A 73 -5.33 2.39 -8.05
CA GLU A 73 -4.72 1.44 -8.99
C GLU A 73 -3.20 1.68 -9.12
N ASN A 74 -2.77 2.94 -9.22
CA ASN A 74 -1.34 3.27 -9.27
C ASN A 74 -0.61 2.98 -7.96
N MET A 75 -1.21 3.25 -6.80
CA MET A 75 -0.62 2.87 -5.50
C MET A 75 -0.45 1.35 -5.40
N PHE A 76 -1.40 0.58 -5.91
CA PHE A 76 -1.29 -0.88 -5.91
C PHE A 76 -0.19 -1.38 -6.85
N ARG A 77 -0.07 -0.79 -8.04
CA ARG A 77 1.02 -1.10 -8.99
C ARG A 77 2.40 -0.79 -8.41
N ASP A 78 2.54 0.35 -7.72
CA ASP A 78 3.78 0.68 -7.00
C ASP A 78 4.09 -0.39 -5.94
N LYS A 79 3.08 -0.92 -5.23
CA LYS A 79 3.25 -2.01 -4.25
C LYS A 79 3.86 -3.26 -4.85
N GLU A 80 3.31 -3.72 -5.96
CA GLU A 80 3.82 -4.90 -6.66
C GLU A 80 5.27 -4.70 -7.12
N LEU A 81 5.55 -3.49 -7.63
CA LEU A 81 6.87 -3.13 -8.12
C LEU A 81 7.91 -3.09 -7.00
N TRP A 82 7.65 -2.36 -5.91
CA TRP A 82 8.63 -2.30 -4.82
C TRP A 82 8.82 -3.65 -4.15
N THR A 83 7.79 -4.50 -4.09
CA THR A 83 7.92 -5.83 -3.47
C THR A 83 8.92 -6.68 -4.27
N THR A 84 8.82 -6.61 -5.60
CA THR A 84 9.77 -7.29 -6.50
C THR A 84 11.19 -6.72 -6.36
N GLN A 85 11.32 -5.39 -6.32
CA GLN A 85 12.61 -4.71 -6.18
C GLN A 85 13.26 -4.98 -4.82
N ALA A 86 12.48 -4.99 -3.74
CA ALA A 86 12.95 -5.25 -2.39
C ALA A 86 13.52 -6.67 -2.25
N THR A 87 12.87 -7.67 -2.85
CA THR A 87 13.40 -9.04 -2.90
C THR A 87 14.73 -9.10 -3.64
N ALA A 88 14.80 -8.51 -4.84
CA ALA A 88 16.05 -8.49 -5.62
C ALA A 88 17.19 -7.75 -4.90
N PHE A 89 16.88 -6.64 -4.21
CA PHE A 89 17.84 -5.90 -3.41
C PHE A 89 18.33 -6.71 -2.21
N LYS A 90 17.42 -7.40 -1.51
CA LYS A 90 17.77 -8.27 -0.39
C LYS A 90 18.70 -9.40 -0.84
N ASP A 91 18.38 -10.08 -1.94
CA ASP A 91 19.22 -11.13 -2.51
C ASP A 91 20.62 -10.61 -2.88
N TYR A 92 20.70 -9.40 -3.46
CA TYR A 92 21.98 -8.76 -3.74
C TYR A 92 22.77 -8.45 -2.45
N SER A 93 22.10 -7.87 -1.46
CA SER A 93 22.70 -7.50 -0.19
C SER A 93 23.30 -8.70 0.55
N GLU A 94 22.57 -9.81 0.63
CA GLU A 94 23.02 -11.01 1.33
C GLU A 94 24.23 -11.69 0.68
N ASN A 95 24.37 -11.54 -0.65
CA ASN A 95 25.42 -12.16 -1.45
C ASN A 95 26.69 -11.30 -1.57
N PHE A 96 26.57 -9.96 -1.56
CA PHE A 96 27.68 -9.07 -1.92
C PHE A 96 28.08 -8.06 -0.84
N LEU A 97 27.21 -7.74 0.13
CA LEU A 97 27.43 -6.64 1.09
C LEU A 97 27.72 -7.11 2.53
N ARG A 98 28.15 -8.37 2.73
CA ARG A 98 28.43 -8.94 4.07
C ARG A 98 29.54 -8.18 4.83
N GLY A 99 29.17 -7.13 5.56
CA GLY A 99 29.99 -6.45 6.54
C GLY A 99 29.47 -6.65 7.97
N GLU A 100 30.37 -6.76 8.95
CA GLU A 100 30.04 -6.64 10.36
C GLU A 100 29.46 -5.23 10.59
N ASN A 101 28.19 -5.12 11.03
CA ASN A 101 27.42 -3.89 11.31
C ASN A 101 26.45 -3.38 10.22
N MET A 102 26.01 -4.21 9.28
CA MET A 102 24.98 -3.79 8.32
C MET A 102 23.59 -3.70 8.97
N VAL A 103 22.93 -2.54 8.84
CA VAL A 103 21.54 -2.32 9.25
C VAL A 103 20.60 -2.98 8.24
N ASP A 104 19.57 -3.68 8.72
CA ASP A 104 18.51 -4.21 7.84
C ASP A 104 17.63 -3.05 7.32
N ILE A 105 17.46 -2.97 5.99
CA ILE A 105 16.75 -1.88 5.33
C ILE A 105 15.64 -2.45 4.45
N SER A 106 14.44 -1.90 4.63
CA SER A 106 13.34 -2.06 3.69
C SER A 106 13.11 -0.75 2.94
N VAL A 107 13.29 -0.77 1.62
CA VAL A 107 13.08 0.38 0.75
C VAL A 107 11.80 0.21 -0.06
N ARG A 108 10.99 1.27 -0.13
CA ARG A 108 9.78 1.33 -0.96
C ARG A 108 9.85 2.54 -1.87
N VAL A 109 9.80 2.32 -3.18
CA VAL A 109 9.81 3.39 -4.18
C VAL A 109 8.37 3.73 -4.56
N LEU A 110 8.02 5.02 -4.51
CA LEU A 110 6.65 5.51 -4.68
C LEU A 110 6.58 6.53 -5.82
N THR A 111 5.54 6.47 -6.65
CA THR A 111 5.31 7.44 -7.73
C THR A 111 4.87 8.79 -7.16
N ALA A 112 5.61 9.87 -7.46
CA ALA A 112 5.29 11.22 -7.01
C ALA A 112 3.89 11.67 -7.51
N GLY A 113 3.11 12.33 -6.64
CA GLY A 113 1.77 12.84 -6.95
C GLY A 113 0.63 11.80 -6.89
N ILE A 114 0.96 10.51 -6.81
CA ILE A 114 0.00 9.41 -6.61
C ILE A 114 -0.30 9.22 -5.12
N TRP A 115 0.75 9.13 -4.32
CA TRP A 115 0.65 8.85 -2.89
C TRP A 115 0.29 10.11 -2.08
N PRO A 116 -0.53 10.00 -1.02
CA PRO A 116 -0.77 11.09 -0.11
C PRO A 116 0.51 11.41 0.65
N THR A 117 1.07 12.60 0.40
CA THR A 117 2.25 13.09 1.13
C THR A 117 1.83 13.84 2.38
N GLN A 118 2.64 13.73 3.43
CA GLN A 118 2.54 14.56 4.63
C GLN A 118 3.85 15.31 4.78
N SER A 119 3.77 16.55 5.24
CA SER A 119 4.95 17.27 5.70
C SER A 119 5.50 16.53 6.91
N VAL A 120 6.70 15.97 6.78
CA VAL A 120 7.41 15.31 7.86
C VAL A 120 8.44 16.27 8.45
N PRO A 121 8.53 16.39 9.79
CA PRO A 121 9.56 17.18 10.42
C PRO A 121 10.94 16.60 10.13
N VAL A 122 11.97 17.43 10.25
CA VAL A 122 13.36 17.00 10.11
C VAL A 122 13.65 15.89 11.13
N CYS A 123 14.12 14.75 10.65
CA CYS A 123 14.52 13.61 11.46
C CYS A 123 16.04 13.55 11.51
N ILE A 124 16.62 13.53 12.72
CA ILE A 124 18.05 13.26 12.93
C ILE A 124 18.18 11.75 13.06
N LEU A 125 18.73 11.10 12.03
CA LEU A 125 18.95 9.65 12.04
C LEU A 125 20.16 9.30 12.93
N PRO A 126 20.12 8.17 13.67
CA PRO A 126 21.30 7.67 14.36
C PRO A 126 22.47 7.46 13.39
N PRO A 127 23.74 7.70 13.78
CA PRO A 127 24.90 7.58 12.89
C PRO A 127 25.02 6.21 12.21
N VAL A 128 24.63 5.13 12.90
CA VAL A 128 24.63 3.77 12.32
C VAL A 128 23.74 3.63 11.09
N CYS A 129 22.70 4.46 10.97
CA CYS A 129 21.82 4.48 9.80
C CYS A 129 22.48 5.15 8.59
N GLU A 130 23.51 5.99 8.75
CA GLU A 130 24.22 6.60 7.60
C GLU A 130 24.90 5.53 6.75
N HIS A 131 25.50 4.52 7.40
CA HIS A 131 26.11 3.35 6.74
C HIS A 131 25.12 2.49 5.95
N ALA A 132 23.83 2.69 6.18
CA ALA A 132 22.77 1.98 5.47
C ALA A 132 22.52 2.58 4.07
N PHE A 133 22.89 3.86 3.87
CA PHE A 133 22.63 4.61 2.63
C PHE A 133 23.88 4.86 1.76
N THR A 134 25.08 4.52 2.24
CA THR A 134 26.39 4.70 1.56
C THR A 134 26.99 3.38 1.17
#